data_AF-A0A1M7MHR9-F1
#
_entry.id   AF-A0A1M7MHR9-F1
#
_cell.length_a   1.000
_cell.length_b   1.000
_cell.length_c   1.000
_cell.angle_alpha   90.00
_cell.angle_beta   90.00
_cell.angle_gamma   90.00
#
_symmetry.space_group_name_H-M   'P 1'
#
loop_
_entity.id
_entity.type
_entity.pdbx_description
1 polymer ?
#
loop_
_entity_poly.entity_id
_entity_poly.type
_entity_poly.pdbx_seq_one_letter_code
_entity_poly.pdbx_strand_id
1 'polypeptide(L)'
;MRRGGGGTRWSAAGPSGRRSPAHRSSARRGRVRLAGIVVAACLAVLAGYLVSAGRGGDASDRGVAAADADVTPGTVTASGSPGAQAATTSSVSASARPSKSPSPSARAAKPSAASPSASAGAKQPAAPASTHAAGKRTVTLVNRLGQTIWPAIAADPDHPIQATGWVLAPGASLSFTVPDHWDVRVWARTGCSFDSAGNGHCVTGDCGHFQCGRTWGEFPSTLAEFNLNAWNGMDFYDVSLVEGNNLPMWINSSGGSSKDKMNSRGCTAAGCTHDANVGCPKALQRVRGGKVVACLSACLVYKTDSTCCTGSYAPRSKCVPSSWPVDSAAVFKKAEPFAYSYVNDDATSVLTCAGECDYRITWGVSP
;
A
#
# COMPACT_ATOMS: atom_id res chain seq x y z
N MET A 1 -41.45 -68.35 -40.38
CA MET A 1 -42.31 -68.61 -39.19
C MET A 1 -43.30 -67.45 -39.02
N ARG A 2 -44.18 -67.45 -38.00
CA ARG A 2 -45.40 -66.62 -37.94
C ARG A 2 -45.19 -65.16 -37.48
N ARG A 3 -46.05 -64.25 -38.01
CA ARG A 3 -46.78 -63.08 -37.42
C ARG A 3 -46.05 -62.18 -36.39
N GLY A 4 -46.23 -60.85 -36.28
CA GLY A 4 -47.27 -59.88 -36.73
C GLY A 4 -47.52 -58.87 -35.58
N GLY A 5 -48.14 -57.70 -35.69
CA GLY A 5 -48.74 -56.97 -36.82
C GLY A 5 -49.92 -56.07 -36.37
N GLY A 6 -49.78 -54.74 -36.43
CA GLY A 6 -50.80 -53.73 -36.05
C GLY A 6 -50.63 -53.14 -34.62
N GLY A 7 -51.07 -51.91 -34.29
CA GLY A 7 -51.54 -50.79 -35.12
C GLY A 7 -53.05 -50.47 -35.04
N THR A 8 -53.41 -49.33 -34.42
CA THR A 8 -54.78 -48.72 -34.46
C THR A 8 -54.76 -47.24 -34.04
N ARG A 9 -55.75 -46.44 -34.51
CA ARG A 9 -55.97 -45.01 -34.19
C ARG A 9 -57.40 -44.60 -34.60
N TRP A 10 -58.03 -43.63 -33.92
CA TRP A 10 -59.41 -43.09 -34.15
C TRP A 10 -60.55 -44.07 -33.78
N SER A 11 -61.77 -43.70 -33.32
CA SER A 11 -62.48 -42.43 -33.04
C SER A 11 -63.62 -42.71 -31.99
N ALA A 12 -64.47 -41.82 -31.44
CA ALA A 12 -64.78 -40.38 -31.63
C ALA A 12 -64.85 -39.65 -30.23
N ALA A 13 -65.75 -38.74 -29.80
CA ALA A 13 -67.01 -38.12 -30.29
C ALA A 13 -67.22 -36.68 -29.71
N GLY A 14 -68.47 -36.19 -29.63
CA GLY A 14 -68.89 -34.94 -28.94
C GLY A 14 -70.27 -35.14 -28.23
N PRO A 15 -71.08 -34.10 -27.91
CA PRO A 15 -70.94 -32.66 -28.21
C PRO A 15 -71.36 -31.67 -27.07
N SER A 16 -71.44 -30.36 -27.38
CA SER A 16 -72.11 -29.23 -26.66
C SER A 16 -71.47 -28.72 -25.34
N GLY A 17 -71.62 -27.44 -24.93
CA GLY A 17 -72.04 -26.24 -25.69
C GLY A 17 -72.72 -25.12 -24.87
N ARG A 18 -72.17 -23.88 -24.87
CA ARG A 18 -72.85 -22.58 -24.60
C ARG A 18 -71.92 -21.37 -24.93
N ARG A 19 -72.43 -20.13 -24.92
CA ARG A 19 -71.77 -18.90 -25.42
C ARG A 19 -71.30 -17.95 -24.30
N SER A 20 -70.21 -17.21 -24.60
CA SER A 20 -69.90 -15.76 -24.41
C SER A 20 -70.59 -14.92 -23.30
N PRO A 21 -69.99 -13.82 -22.78
CA PRO A 21 -68.90 -12.98 -23.34
C PRO A 21 -67.63 -12.97 -22.42
N ALA A 22 -66.65 -12.04 -22.42
CA ALA A 22 -66.51 -10.69 -23.02
C ALA A 22 -65.02 -10.29 -23.30
N HIS A 23 -64.81 -9.02 -23.67
CA HIS A 23 -63.51 -8.39 -23.98
C HIS A 23 -62.76 -7.87 -22.74
N ARG A 24 -61.41 -7.89 -22.77
CA ARG A 24 -60.60 -6.68 -23.06
C ARG A 24 -59.15 -7.00 -23.44
N SER A 25 -58.50 -6.04 -24.08
CA SER A 25 -57.21 -6.19 -24.77
C SER A 25 -56.18 -5.17 -24.30
N SER A 26 -54.90 -5.56 -24.34
CA SER A 26 -53.76 -4.65 -24.48
C SER A 26 -52.63 -5.39 -25.21
N ALA A 27 -51.84 -4.69 -26.03
CA ALA A 27 -50.98 -5.30 -27.04
C ALA A 27 -49.51 -4.91 -26.92
N ARG A 28 -48.61 -5.83 -27.33
CA ARG A 28 -47.17 -5.58 -27.48
C ARG A 28 -46.85 -4.70 -28.69
N ARG A 29 -45.93 -3.73 -28.51
CA ARG A 29 -44.95 -3.11 -29.45
C ARG A 29 -44.05 -2.20 -28.57
N GLY A 30 -42.78 -1.91 -28.86
CA GLY A 30 -41.82 -2.34 -29.88
C GLY A 30 -40.39 -1.92 -29.45
N ARG A 31 -39.32 -2.38 -30.12
CA ARG A 31 -37.92 -2.14 -29.70
C ARG A 31 -37.28 -0.91 -30.36
N VAL A 32 -36.37 -0.22 -29.64
CA VAL A 32 -35.20 0.51 -30.18
C VAL A 32 -33.98 0.19 -29.27
N ARG A 33 -32.73 0.50 -29.70
CA ARG A 33 -31.46 0.08 -29.07
C ARG A 33 -30.47 1.25 -28.86
N LEU A 34 -29.59 1.08 -27.87
CA LEU A 34 -28.23 1.62 -27.71
C LEU A 34 -27.98 3.15 -27.83
N ALA A 35 -27.57 3.74 -26.71
CA ALA A 35 -26.32 4.51 -26.58
C ALA A 35 -25.87 4.45 -25.11
N GLY A 36 -24.58 4.66 -24.80
CA GLY A 36 -24.07 4.51 -23.42
C GLY A 36 -23.19 5.68 -22.98
N ILE A 37 -23.13 5.91 -21.65
CA ILE A 37 -22.20 6.82 -20.98
C ILE A 37 -21.69 6.11 -19.72
N VAL A 38 -20.36 6.10 -19.52
CA VAL A 38 -19.71 5.61 -18.29
C VAL A 38 -18.72 6.68 -17.82
N VAL A 39 -19.20 7.57 -16.94
CA VAL A 39 -18.50 8.70 -16.31
C VAL A 39 -19.29 9.02 -15.03
N ALA A 40 -18.75 9.25 -13.84
CA ALA A 40 -17.45 8.90 -13.23
C ALA A 40 -17.64 8.93 -11.70
N ALA A 41 -16.83 8.22 -10.93
CA ALA A 41 -16.91 8.17 -9.46
C ALA A 41 -15.59 8.60 -8.80
N CYS A 42 -15.11 9.81 -9.12
CA CYS A 42 -13.96 10.43 -8.48
C CYS A 42 -14.25 11.91 -8.22
N LEU A 43 -14.68 12.26 -7.00
CA LEU A 43 -14.63 13.62 -6.41
C LEU A 43 -15.18 13.57 -4.97
N ALA A 44 -14.31 13.26 -3.99
CA ALA A 44 -14.68 13.24 -2.57
C ALA A 44 -13.60 13.82 -1.62
N VAL A 45 -12.52 14.41 -2.16
CA VAL A 45 -11.48 15.09 -1.35
C VAL A 45 -11.15 16.45 -1.98
N LEU A 46 -12.09 17.41 -1.90
CA LEU A 46 -11.84 18.82 -2.22
C LEU A 46 -12.93 19.77 -1.67
N ALA A 47 -13.21 19.68 -0.38
CA ALA A 47 -14.13 20.59 0.33
C ALA A 47 -13.59 20.89 1.74
N GLY A 48 -12.59 21.78 1.85
CA GLY A 48 -11.90 22.00 3.13
C GLY A 48 -11.02 23.23 3.27
N TYR A 49 -10.98 24.14 2.30
CA TYR A 49 -10.24 25.41 2.41
C TYR A 49 -10.98 26.57 1.74
N LEU A 50 -10.81 27.78 2.31
CA LEU A 50 -11.28 29.09 1.83
C LEU A 50 -12.80 29.35 1.81
N VAL A 51 -13.41 29.60 2.98
CA VAL A 51 -14.08 30.89 3.26
C VAL A 51 -13.97 31.20 4.76
N SER A 52 -13.19 32.21 5.13
CA SER A 52 -13.53 33.16 6.21
C SER A 52 -12.59 34.37 6.14
N ALA A 53 -13.02 35.44 5.47
CA ALA A 53 -12.32 36.71 5.42
C ALA A 53 -13.31 37.86 5.15
N GLY A 54 -13.50 38.76 6.11
CA GLY A 54 -14.19 40.05 5.88
C GLY A 54 -15.17 40.47 6.98
N ARG A 55 -14.92 41.67 7.54
CA ARG A 55 -15.73 42.47 8.50
C ARG A 55 -15.77 41.92 9.95
N GLY A 56 -15.53 42.72 11.01
CA GLY A 56 -14.91 44.07 11.09
C GLY A 56 -15.66 45.05 12.00
N GLY A 57 -14.93 45.70 12.91
CA GLY A 57 -15.42 46.66 13.93
C GLY A 57 -15.62 46.01 15.31
N ASP A 58 -15.33 46.68 16.44
CA ASP A 58 -14.73 48.02 16.63
C ASP A 58 -14.15 48.22 18.07
N ALA A 59 -13.45 49.33 18.29
CA ALA A 59 -13.08 50.00 19.57
C ALA A 59 -12.00 49.42 20.54
N SER A 60 -10.83 50.09 20.55
CA SER A 60 -10.05 50.64 21.70
C SER A 60 -9.58 49.73 22.88
N ASP A 61 -8.51 50.01 23.65
CA ASP A 61 -7.64 51.21 23.80
C ASP A 61 -6.22 50.83 24.35
N ARG A 62 -5.19 51.68 24.14
CA ARG A 62 -3.81 51.75 24.74
C ARG A 62 -2.94 50.47 24.93
N GLY A 63 -1.63 50.48 24.66
CA GLY A 63 -0.78 51.52 24.05
C GLY A 63 0.74 51.31 24.22
N VAL A 64 1.51 51.93 23.32
CA VAL A 64 2.94 52.37 23.40
C VAL A 64 4.03 51.37 23.87
N ALA A 65 4.84 50.89 22.91
CA ALA A 65 6.31 51.04 22.91
C ALA A 65 6.89 50.62 21.54
N ALA A 66 7.99 51.25 21.09
CA ALA A 66 8.70 50.89 19.86
C ALA A 66 10.22 51.05 20.05
N ALA A 67 11.01 50.19 19.38
CA ALA A 67 12.46 50.33 19.23
C ALA A 67 12.95 49.49 18.04
N ASP A 68 13.55 50.12 17.05
CA ASP A 68 14.27 49.47 15.95
C ASP A 68 15.72 49.12 16.36
N ALA A 69 16.29 48.09 15.74
CA ALA A 69 17.75 47.95 15.56
C ALA A 69 18.06 47.01 14.39
N ASP A 70 18.81 47.50 13.41
CA ASP A 70 19.33 46.76 12.24
C ASP A 70 20.82 46.43 12.44
N VAL A 71 21.28 45.25 12.00
CA VAL A 71 22.70 44.87 11.96
C VAL A 71 22.99 43.97 10.75
N THR A 72 23.74 44.50 9.79
CA THR A 72 24.23 43.78 8.60
C THR A 72 25.59 43.10 8.88
N PRO A 73 25.91 41.91 8.28
CA PRO A 73 27.23 41.29 8.41
C PRO A 73 28.27 41.93 7.47
N GLY A 74 29.48 42.16 7.96
CA GLY A 74 30.60 42.70 7.17
C GLY A 74 31.37 41.66 6.36
N THR A 75 31.83 42.04 5.16
CA THR A 75 32.63 41.20 4.25
C THR A 75 34.12 41.58 4.31
N VAL A 76 35.03 40.61 4.27
CA VAL A 76 36.47 40.86 4.05
C VAL A 76 37.06 39.87 3.03
N THR A 77 37.82 40.42 2.08
CA THR A 77 38.60 39.77 1.02
C THR A 77 40.07 39.55 1.48
N ALA A 78 40.98 38.85 0.79
CA ALA A 78 40.97 37.73 -0.15
C ALA A 78 42.45 37.27 -0.37
N SER A 79 42.67 36.28 -1.24
CA SER A 79 43.97 35.95 -1.89
C SER A 79 45.08 35.28 -1.05
N GLY A 80 45.75 34.26 -1.60
CA GLY A 80 46.84 33.54 -0.91
C GLY A 80 47.32 32.22 -1.55
N SER A 81 47.88 32.29 -2.77
CA SER A 81 48.64 31.20 -3.43
C SER A 81 49.80 31.85 -4.21
N PRO A 82 50.91 31.16 -4.56
CA PRO A 82 51.03 29.71 -4.83
C PRO A 82 52.30 29.04 -4.24
N GLY A 83 52.58 27.79 -4.63
CA GLY A 83 53.90 27.16 -4.47
C GLY A 83 53.90 25.66 -4.78
N ALA A 84 54.74 25.20 -5.72
CA ALA A 84 54.86 23.78 -6.08
C ALA A 84 56.33 23.36 -6.31
N GLN A 85 56.70 22.20 -5.75
CA GLN A 85 57.88 21.35 -6.04
C GLN A 85 57.90 20.17 -5.04
N ALA A 86 58.63 19.05 -5.22
CA ALA A 86 58.87 18.20 -6.40
C ALA A 86 59.75 16.99 -5.99
N ALA A 87 59.25 15.76 -6.14
CA ALA A 87 60.01 14.49 -6.03
C ALA A 87 60.70 14.22 -4.64
N THR A 88 61.39 13.11 -4.34
CA THR A 88 61.86 11.90 -5.07
C THR A 88 61.87 10.65 -4.15
N THR A 89 61.50 9.46 -4.69
CA THR A 89 62.02 8.10 -4.31
C THR A 89 61.79 7.59 -2.85
N SER A 90 61.83 6.29 -2.50
CA SER A 90 62.29 5.07 -3.20
C SER A 90 61.35 3.85 -3.02
N SER A 91 61.41 2.96 -4.01
CA SER A 91 60.87 1.59 -4.02
C SER A 91 61.63 0.59 -3.14
N VAL A 92 60.97 -0.50 -2.73
CA VAL A 92 61.46 -1.89 -2.93
C VAL A 92 60.29 -2.89 -2.92
N SER A 93 60.42 -3.96 -3.72
CA SER A 93 59.47 -5.08 -3.82
C SER A 93 60.22 -6.40 -3.74
N ALA A 94 59.61 -7.45 -3.16
CA ALA A 94 59.96 -8.84 -3.44
C ALA A 94 58.83 -9.81 -3.01
N SER A 95 58.59 -10.85 -3.80
CA SER A 95 57.61 -11.91 -3.53
C SER A 95 58.29 -13.27 -3.42
N ALA A 96 57.82 -14.15 -2.53
CA ALA A 96 58.03 -15.61 -2.65
C ALA A 96 56.93 -16.42 -1.95
N ARG A 97 56.73 -17.65 -2.42
CA ARG A 97 55.78 -18.71 -2.00
C ARG A 97 56.62 -20.02 -1.85
N PRO A 98 56.05 -21.21 -1.56
CA PRO A 98 54.98 -21.59 -0.62
C PRO A 98 55.37 -22.79 0.28
N SER A 99 54.64 -23.12 1.35
CA SER A 99 54.72 -24.48 1.95
C SER A 99 53.52 -24.94 2.79
N LYS A 100 52.92 -26.05 2.33
CA LYS A 100 52.27 -27.19 3.05
C LYS A 100 51.23 -26.93 4.16
N SER A 101 50.10 -27.65 4.04
CA SER A 101 49.10 -27.89 5.10
C SER A 101 49.65 -28.75 6.25
N PRO A 102 48.93 -28.80 7.38
CA PRO A 102 48.12 -30.01 7.62
C PRO A 102 46.64 -29.72 7.97
N SER A 103 45.81 -30.74 7.83
CA SER A 103 44.48 -30.83 8.47
C SER A 103 44.64 -31.61 9.79
N PRO A 104 43.81 -31.37 10.84
CA PRO A 104 42.66 -32.26 10.97
C PRO A 104 41.40 -31.64 11.62
N SER A 105 40.33 -32.45 11.59
CA SER A 105 39.18 -32.46 12.52
C SER A 105 38.18 -31.31 12.48
N ALA A 106 36.93 -31.68 12.19
CA ALA A 106 35.78 -30.78 12.26
C ALA A 106 35.36 -30.50 13.72
N ARG A 107 34.97 -29.24 13.98
CA ARG A 107 34.08 -28.90 15.10
C ARG A 107 33.04 -27.90 14.58
N ALA A 108 31.77 -28.30 14.57
CA ALA A 108 30.70 -27.45 14.06
C ALA A 108 30.60 -26.16 14.87
N ALA A 109 30.84 -25.02 14.22
CA ALA A 109 30.58 -23.71 14.80
C ALA A 109 29.08 -23.50 14.92
N LYS A 110 28.53 -23.83 16.10
CA LYS A 110 27.13 -23.55 16.46
C LYS A 110 26.88 -22.05 16.26
N PRO A 111 25.89 -21.62 15.46
CA PRO A 111 25.63 -20.20 15.27
C PRO A 111 25.26 -19.59 16.62
N SER A 112 26.02 -18.59 17.06
CA SER A 112 25.67 -17.80 18.24
C SER A 112 24.34 -17.12 17.97
N ALA A 113 23.29 -17.52 18.70
CA ALA A 113 22.03 -16.82 18.66
C ALA A 113 22.29 -15.36 19.08
N ALA A 114 21.99 -14.41 18.19
CA ALA A 114 21.95 -13.01 18.58
C ALA A 114 20.86 -12.87 19.63
N SER A 115 21.24 -12.51 20.87
CA SER A 115 20.28 -12.25 21.93
C SER A 115 19.27 -11.21 21.44
N PRO A 116 17.95 -11.48 21.47
CA PRO A 116 16.97 -10.45 21.14
C PRO A 116 17.18 -9.31 22.13
N SER A 117 17.50 -8.11 21.61
CA SER A 117 17.62 -6.92 22.45
C SER A 117 16.25 -6.65 23.05
N ALA A 118 16.12 -6.91 24.36
CA ALA A 118 14.86 -6.87 25.06
C ALA A 118 14.43 -5.42 25.30
N SER A 119 13.88 -4.79 24.25
CA SER A 119 13.03 -3.61 24.41
C SER A 119 11.90 -3.95 25.38
N ALA A 120 11.91 -3.34 26.56
CA ALA A 120 10.83 -3.42 27.54
C ALA A 120 9.61 -2.58 27.08
N GLY A 121 9.18 -2.82 25.84
CA GLY A 121 8.22 -2.01 25.11
C GLY A 121 6.77 -2.40 25.40
N ALA A 122 5.87 -1.52 24.96
CA ALA A 122 4.43 -1.65 25.10
C ALA A 122 3.89 -3.07 24.79
N LYS A 123 2.99 -3.53 25.66
CA LYS A 123 2.45 -4.89 25.67
C LYS A 123 1.65 -5.19 24.39
N GLN A 124 2.09 -6.17 23.61
CA GLN A 124 1.38 -6.66 22.43
C GLN A 124 -0.06 -7.09 22.77
N PRO A 125 -1.07 -6.63 22.01
CA PRO A 125 -2.42 -7.20 22.03
C PRO A 125 -2.40 -8.71 21.75
N ALA A 126 -3.29 -9.46 22.41
CA ALA A 126 -3.45 -10.89 22.13
C ALA A 126 -4.12 -11.11 20.77
N ALA A 127 -3.81 -12.24 20.11
CA ALA A 127 -4.45 -12.63 18.86
C ALA A 127 -5.89 -13.11 19.11
N PRO A 128 -6.94 -12.47 18.53
CA PRO A 128 -8.30 -12.99 18.55
C PRO A 128 -8.43 -14.29 17.71
N ALA A 129 -9.47 -15.08 18.01
CA ALA A 129 -9.76 -16.33 17.30
C ALA A 129 -10.40 -16.07 15.91
N SER A 130 -10.04 -16.90 14.93
CA SER A 130 -10.40 -16.75 13.52
C SER A 130 -11.77 -17.36 13.15
N THR A 131 -12.82 -16.95 13.86
CA THR A 131 -14.22 -17.11 13.39
C THR A 131 -14.95 -15.80 13.65
N HIS A 132 -15.61 -15.26 12.62
CA HIS A 132 -16.24 -13.95 12.68
C HIS A 132 -17.72 -14.06 12.29
N ALA A 133 -18.56 -13.21 12.87
CA ALA A 133 -19.96 -13.07 12.48
C ALA A 133 -20.08 -12.35 11.14
N ALA A 134 -21.22 -12.49 10.47
CA ALA A 134 -21.50 -11.84 9.20
C ALA A 134 -21.34 -10.30 9.28
N GLY A 135 -20.94 -9.68 8.17
CA GLY A 135 -20.59 -8.25 8.12
C GLY A 135 -19.22 -7.94 8.75
N LYS A 136 -18.28 -8.88 8.62
CA LYS A 136 -16.88 -8.76 9.04
C LYS A 136 -15.93 -9.39 8.03
N ARG A 137 -14.63 -9.20 8.23
CA ARG A 137 -13.53 -9.85 7.48
C ARG A 137 -12.40 -10.26 8.43
N THR A 138 -11.68 -11.34 8.16
CA THR A 138 -10.43 -11.67 8.86
C THR A 138 -9.27 -11.02 8.12
N VAL A 139 -8.49 -10.15 8.78
CA VAL A 139 -7.21 -9.65 8.22
C VAL A 139 -6.07 -10.35 8.94
N THR A 140 -5.23 -11.04 8.17
CA THR A 140 -4.06 -11.78 8.67
C THR A 140 -2.76 -11.12 8.19
N LEU A 141 -2.05 -10.51 9.14
CA LEU A 141 -0.75 -9.88 8.97
C LEU A 141 0.35 -10.96 9.05
N VAL A 142 1.28 -10.98 8.10
CA VAL A 142 2.39 -11.96 8.06
C VAL A 142 3.72 -11.30 7.73
N ASN A 143 4.74 -11.57 8.52
CA ASN A 143 6.11 -11.16 8.25
C ASN A 143 6.93 -12.33 7.66
N ARG A 144 7.30 -12.27 6.38
CA ARG A 144 8.26 -13.17 5.71
C ARG A 144 9.65 -12.56 5.51
N LEU A 145 9.90 -11.36 6.04
CA LEU A 145 11.20 -10.70 5.97
C LEU A 145 12.16 -11.22 7.05
N GLY A 146 13.47 -11.08 6.82
CA GLY A 146 14.52 -11.42 7.78
C GLY A 146 14.70 -10.42 8.94
N GLN A 147 13.76 -9.50 9.15
CA GLN A 147 13.80 -8.47 10.19
C GLN A 147 12.45 -8.34 10.90
N THR A 148 12.46 -7.92 12.17
CA THR A 148 11.23 -7.54 12.88
C THR A 148 10.61 -6.32 12.20
N ILE A 149 9.29 -6.35 12.03
CA ILE A 149 8.49 -5.23 11.54
C ILE A 149 7.41 -4.88 12.57
N TRP A 150 6.93 -3.64 12.52
CA TRP A 150 5.85 -3.16 13.37
C TRP A 150 4.66 -2.74 12.51
N PRO A 151 3.72 -3.65 12.19
CA PRO A 151 2.52 -3.31 11.45
C PRO A 151 1.74 -2.18 12.13
N ALA A 152 1.06 -1.39 11.32
CA ALA A 152 0.35 -0.19 11.72
C ALA A 152 -0.86 0.07 10.81
N ILE A 153 -1.87 0.70 11.39
CA ILE A 153 -3.13 1.10 10.74
C ILE A 153 -3.50 2.47 11.31
N ALA A 154 -4.03 3.38 10.52
CA ALA A 154 -4.56 4.63 11.06
C ALA A 154 -5.87 4.36 11.80
N ALA A 155 -6.07 4.99 12.96
CA ALA A 155 -7.29 4.84 13.73
C ALA A 155 -8.50 5.43 12.98
N ASP A 156 -9.45 4.56 12.60
CA ASP A 156 -10.81 4.94 12.23
C ASP A 156 -11.70 4.92 13.49
N PRO A 157 -12.20 6.08 13.98
CA PRO A 157 -13.11 6.14 15.12
C PRO A 157 -14.51 5.60 14.83
N ASP A 158 -14.95 5.64 13.57
CA ASP A 158 -16.29 5.24 13.14
C ASP A 158 -16.35 3.70 12.93
N HIS A 159 -15.21 3.09 12.57
CA HIS A 159 -15.04 1.63 12.41
C HIS A 159 -13.94 1.05 13.34
N PRO A 160 -14.11 1.12 14.67
CA PRO A 160 -13.03 0.87 15.63
C PRO A 160 -12.57 -0.61 15.69
N ILE A 161 -11.26 -0.79 15.76
CA ILE A 161 -10.57 -2.08 15.91
C ILE A 161 -9.81 -2.17 17.24
N GLN A 162 -9.47 -3.37 17.69
CA GLN A 162 -8.90 -3.61 19.03
C GLN A 162 -7.51 -2.99 19.26
N ALA A 163 -6.77 -2.69 18.19
CA ALA A 163 -5.43 -2.11 18.20
C ALA A 163 -5.09 -1.55 16.81
N THR A 164 -4.17 -0.58 16.76
CA THR A 164 -3.68 0.07 15.54
C THR A 164 -2.18 -0.13 15.32
N GLY A 165 -1.51 -0.93 16.16
CA GLY A 165 -0.11 -1.30 15.97
C GLY A 165 0.31 -2.57 16.70
N TRP A 166 1.28 -3.28 16.13
CA TRP A 166 1.78 -4.56 16.64
C TRP A 166 3.28 -4.74 16.39
N VAL A 167 3.85 -5.85 16.86
CA VAL A 167 5.20 -6.33 16.56
C VAL A 167 5.11 -7.71 15.91
N LEU A 168 5.73 -7.89 14.74
CA LEU A 168 5.91 -9.19 14.09
C LEU A 168 7.40 -9.48 13.89
N ALA A 169 7.92 -10.44 14.64
CA ALA A 169 9.23 -11.03 14.40
C ALA A 169 9.27 -11.77 13.04
N PRO A 170 10.46 -12.08 12.48
CA PRO A 170 10.60 -12.89 11.27
C PRO A 170 9.80 -14.20 11.35
N GLY A 171 8.97 -14.47 10.35
CA GLY A 171 8.11 -15.65 10.28
C GLY A 171 6.82 -15.57 11.10
N ALA A 172 6.61 -14.51 11.90
CA ALA A 172 5.42 -14.37 12.73
C ALA A 172 4.18 -13.92 11.93
N SER A 173 3.00 -14.25 12.46
CA SER A 173 1.70 -13.82 11.92
C SER A 173 0.70 -13.50 13.03
N LEU A 174 -0.26 -12.63 12.71
CA LEU A 174 -1.35 -12.21 13.58
C LEU A 174 -2.63 -12.03 12.75
N SER A 175 -3.79 -12.47 13.26
CA SER A 175 -5.10 -12.24 12.65
C SER A 175 -5.96 -11.34 13.53
N PHE A 176 -6.80 -10.48 12.93
CA PHE A 176 -7.77 -9.63 13.64
C PHE A 176 -9.03 -9.35 12.80
N THR A 177 -10.08 -8.82 13.43
CA THR A 177 -11.45 -8.75 12.86
C THR A 177 -11.76 -7.38 12.26
N VAL A 178 -11.89 -7.34 10.93
CA VAL A 178 -12.53 -6.32 10.08
C VAL A 178 -13.97 -5.99 10.47
N PRO A 179 -14.43 -4.76 10.76
CA PRO A 179 -15.82 -4.38 10.42
C PRO A 179 -16.02 -4.22 8.91
N ASP A 180 -17.28 -4.18 8.47
CA ASP A 180 -17.69 -3.63 7.17
C ASP A 180 -17.48 -2.11 7.12
N HIS A 181 -17.50 -1.51 5.91
CA HIS A 181 -17.34 -0.07 5.65
C HIS A 181 -16.00 0.54 6.09
N TRP A 182 -15.04 -0.32 6.45
CA TRP A 182 -13.66 0.02 6.79
C TRP A 182 -12.92 0.53 5.55
N ASP A 183 -12.56 1.82 5.56
CA ASP A 183 -11.85 2.54 4.49
C ASP A 183 -10.49 3.05 5.04
N VAL A 184 -9.46 2.20 4.99
CA VAL A 184 -8.18 2.47 5.67
C VAL A 184 -6.96 1.95 4.91
N ARG A 185 -5.79 2.34 5.44
CA ARG A 185 -4.46 1.94 4.99
C ARG A 185 -3.75 1.15 6.08
N VAL A 186 -3.19 0.00 5.70
CA VAL A 186 -2.32 -0.84 6.54
C VAL A 186 -0.89 -0.74 6.00
N TRP A 187 0.09 -0.52 6.86
CA TRP A 187 1.51 -0.51 6.50
C TRP A 187 2.35 -1.24 7.56
N ALA A 188 3.66 -1.35 7.35
CA ALA A 188 4.57 -1.83 8.37
C ALA A 188 5.80 -0.93 8.51
N ARG A 189 6.22 -0.75 9.76
CA ARG A 189 7.27 0.17 10.18
C ARG A 189 8.55 -0.60 10.49
N THR A 190 9.71 0.03 10.33
CA THR A 190 11.02 -0.62 10.55
C THR A 190 11.86 0.08 11.61
N GLY A 191 12.72 -0.68 12.29
CA GLY A 191 13.71 -0.14 13.23
C GLY A 191 13.13 0.63 14.43
N CYS A 192 11.93 0.25 14.89
CA CYS A 192 11.22 1.00 15.92
C CYS A 192 11.79 0.76 17.32
N SER A 193 11.71 1.79 18.17
CA SER A 193 11.90 1.70 19.61
C SER A 193 10.75 2.44 20.31
N PHE A 194 10.13 1.78 21.28
CA PHE A 194 9.03 2.33 22.08
C PHE A 194 9.25 2.05 23.57
N ASP A 195 8.87 3.00 24.42
CA ASP A 195 8.82 2.82 25.87
C ASP A 195 7.62 1.94 26.31
N SER A 196 7.44 1.81 27.62
CA SER A 196 6.34 1.02 28.22
C SER A 196 4.96 1.69 28.11
N ALA A 197 4.90 3.01 27.87
CA ALA A 197 3.69 3.76 27.57
C ALA A 197 3.36 3.79 26.06
N GLY A 198 4.30 3.34 25.21
CA GLY A 198 4.17 3.32 23.76
C GLY A 198 4.65 4.59 23.06
N ASN A 199 5.39 5.48 23.72
CA ASN A 199 6.03 6.63 23.05
C ASN A 199 7.34 6.20 22.39
N GLY A 200 7.66 6.76 21.22
CA GLY A 200 8.90 6.45 20.51
C GLY A 200 8.74 6.56 19.00
N HIS A 201 9.75 6.07 18.27
CA HIS A 201 9.85 6.31 16.83
C HIS A 201 10.36 5.09 16.05
N CYS A 202 9.95 5.04 14.78
CA CYS A 202 10.45 4.14 13.75
C CYS A 202 11.36 4.85 12.74
N VAL A 203 12.14 4.06 11.98
CA VAL A 203 13.06 4.55 10.93
C VAL A 203 12.31 4.80 9.60
N THR A 204 11.19 4.10 9.38
CA THR A 204 10.26 4.30 8.26
C THR A 204 8.82 4.07 8.75
N GLY A 205 7.84 4.76 8.14
CA GLY A 205 6.42 4.60 8.47
C GLY A 205 6.01 5.10 9.85
N ASP A 206 6.81 5.95 10.49
CA ASP A 206 6.55 6.34 11.88
C ASP A 206 5.20 7.05 12.09
N CYS A 207 4.60 6.86 13.26
CA CYS A 207 3.36 7.53 13.64
C CYS A 207 3.42 8.12 15.07
N GLY A 208 4.63 8.30 15.62
CA GLY A 208 4.90 8.88 16.94
C GLY A 208 4.60 7.98 18.15
N HIS A 209 3.81 6.92 17.97
CA HIS A 209 3.41 6.00 19.04
C HIS A 209 3.35 4.54 18.56
N PHE A 210 3.40 3.59 19.50
CA PHE A 210 3.26 2.17 19.22
C PHE A 210 1.90 1.85 18.60
N GLN A 211 0.81 2.39 19.17
CA GLN A 211 -0.52 2.42 18.58
C GLN A 211 -0.68 3.74 17.80
N CYS A 212 -0.95 3.68 16.50
CA CYS A 212 -1.14 4.89 15.70
C CYS A 212 -2.51 5.54 15.96
N GLY A 213 -2.55 6.87 15.93
CA GLY A 213 -3.78 7.67 15.89
C GLY A 213 -4.35 7.75 14.47
N ARG A 214 -5.11 8.81 14.17
CA ARG A 214 -5.73 9.07 12.85
C ARG A 214 -4.73 9.49 11.75
N THR A 215 -3.44 9.19 11.90
CA THR A 215 -2.36 9.60 10.99
C THR A 215 -1.87 8.43 10.15
N TRP A 216 -1.71 8.66 8.84
CA TRP A 216 -1.37 7.65 7.83
C TRP A 216 0.12 7.22 7.81
N GLY A 217 0.83 7.41 8.93
CA GLY A 217 2.28 7.17 9.04
C GLY A 217 3.15 8.18 8.27
N GLU A 218 4.47 8.05 8.43
CA GLU A 218 5.45 8.85 7.69
C GLU A 218 5.78 8.22 6.32
N PHE A 219 5.66 9.02 5.26
CA PHE A 219 6.04 8.60 3.91
C PHE A 219 7.56 8.68 3.66
N PRO A 220 8.15 7.77 2.87
CA PRO A 220 7.50 6.71 2.13
C PRO A 220 7.25 5.44 2.96
N SER A 221 6.13 4.80 2.68
CA SER A 221 5.71 3.51 3.23
C SER A 221 4.85 2.77 2.21
N THR A 222 5.10 1.48 2.02
CA THR A 222 4.28 0.64 1.13
C THR A 222 2.94 0.38 1.82
N LEU A 223 1.83 0.71 1.16
CA LEU A 223 0.48 0.63 1.74
C LEU A 223 -0.28 -0.58 1.18
N ALA A 224 -1.09 -1.20 2.04
CA ALA A 224 -2.20 -2.06 1.65
C ALA A 224 -3.48 -1.28 1.92
N GLU A 225 -4.17 -0.86 0.86
CA GLU A 225 -5.36 -0.01 0.94
C GLU A 225 -6.62 -0.89 0.82
N PHE A 226 -7.66 -0.57 1.60
CA PHE A 226 -8.91 -1.33 1.66
C PHE A 226 -10.10 -0.39 1.77
N ASN A 227 -11.18 -0.70 1.04
CA ASN A 227 -12.49 -0.08 1.19
C ASN A 227 -13.57 -1.19 1.12
N LEU A 228 -14.07 -1.60 2.29
CA LEU A 228 -14.80 -2.87 2.47
C LEU A 228 -16.33 -2.69 2.51
N ASN A 229 -17.09 -3.64 1.96
CA ASN A 229 -18.54 -3.55 1.75
C ASN A 229 -18.96 -2.20 1.12
N ALA A 230 -18.28 -1.84 0.03
CA ALA A 230 -18.40 -0.54 -0.61
C ALA A 230 -19.46 -0.55 -1.73
N TRP A 231 -19.11 -0.08 -2.93
CA TRP A 231 -20.02 -0.03 -4.06
C TRP A 231 -20.61 -1.42 -4.38
N ASN A 232 -21.94 -1.53 -4.36
CA ASN A 232 -22.69 -2.76 -4.61
C ASN A 232 -22.26 -3.95 -3.70
N GLY A 233 -21.84 -3.67 -2.46
CA GLY A 233 -21.42 -4.70 -1.51
C GLY A 233 -20.15 -5.45 -1.91
N MET A 234 -19.30 -4.80 -2.72
CA MET A 234 -17.97 -5.30 -3.06
C MET A 234 -16.92 -4.65 -2.16
N ASP A 235 -15.96 -5.44 -1.72
CA ASP A 235 -14.70 -4.96 -1.19
C ASP A 235 -13.79 -4.54 -2.35
N PHE A 236 -13.07 -3.44 -2.16
CA PHE A 236 -11.96 -2.99 -3.00
C PHE A 236 -10.68 -3.04 -2.17
N TYR A 237 -9.58 -3.51 -2.77
CA TYR A 237 -8.29 -3.61 -2.10
C TYR A 237 -7.12 -3.59 -3.09
N ASP A 238 -5.98 -3.08 -2.65
CA ASP A 238 -4.76 -3.02 -3.46
C ASP A 238 -3.48 -2.90 -2.60
N VAL A 239 -2.34 -3.01 -3.28
CA VAL A 239 -1.03 -2.59 -2.75
C VAL A 239 -0.65 -1.30 -3.47
N SER A 240 -0.12 -0.34 -2.73
CA SER A 240 0.09 1.03 -3.20
C SER A 240 1.45 1.58 -2.77
N LEU A 241 2.16 2.10 -3.77
CA LEU A 241 3.47 2.75 -3.70
C LEU A 241 3.36 4.20 -4.21
N VAL A 242 2.15 4.78 -4.22
CA VAL A 242 1.91 6.17 -4.65
C VAL A 242 2.69 7.14 -3.77
N GLU A 243 2.70 6.89 -2.46
CA GLU A 243 3.56 7.54 -1.47
C GLU A 243 4.91 6.81 -1.26
N GLY A 244 5.35 6.00 -2.24
CA GLY A 244 6.62 5.28 -2.24
C GLY A 244 6.61 3.93 -1.51
N ASN A 245 7.78 3.28 -1.47
CA ASN A 245 7.98 1.97 -0.82
C ASN A 245 8.91 2.07 0.38
N ASN A 246 8.65 1.29 1.43
CA ASN A 246 9.67 0.93 2.43
C ASN A 246 9.92 -0.59 2.50
N LEU A 247 8.89 -1.41 2.35
CA LEU A 247 8.93 -2.87 2.46
C LEU A 247 8.07 -3.53 1.37
N PRO A 248 8.58 -4.56 0.64
CA PRO A 248 7.78 -5.28 -0.34
C PRO A 248 6.65 -6.08 0.31
N MET A 249 5.50 -6.14 -0.37
CA MET A 249 4.23 -6.60 0.18
C MET A 249 3.29 -7.15 -0.91
N TRP A 250 2.49 -8.16 -0.54
CA TRP A 250 1.32 -8.54 -1.31
C TRP A 250 0.11 -8.86 -0.41
N ILE A 251 -1.07 -8.87 -1.02
CA ILE A 251 -2.33 -9.29 -0.42
C ILE A 251 -2.77 -10.58 -1.13
N ASN A 252 -3.16 -11.60 -0.35
CA ASN A 252 -3.98 -12.72 -0.83
C ASN A 252 -5.42 -12.52 -0.34
N SER A 253 -6.40 -13.02 -1.10
CA SER A 253 -7.82 -13.01 -0.72
C SER A 253 -8.41 -14.43 -0.71
N SER A 254 -9.23 -14.76 0.29
CA SER A 254 -9.91 -16.06 0.39
C SER A 254 -11.38 -15.89 0.79
N GLY A 255 -12.22 -16.86 0.43
CA GLY A 255 -13.68 -16.76 0.64
C GLY A 255 -14.40 -15.98 -0.47
N GLY A 256 -15.62 -15.57 -0.18
CA GLY A 256 -16.52 -14.80 -1.05
C GLY A 256 -16.56 -15.25 -2.51
N SER A 257 -16.48 -14.27 -3.41
CA SER A 257 -16.51 -14.44 -4.86
C SER A 257 -15.52 -13.49 -5.53
N SER A 258 -14.24 -13.87 -5.44
CA SER A 258 -13.19 -13.41 -6.33
C SER A 258 -12.29 -14.57 -6.74
N LYS A 259 -11.50 -14.38 -7.79
CA LYS A 259 -10.36 -15.24 -8.08
C LYS A 259 -9.11 -14.49 -7.66
N ASP A 260 -8.48 -14.94 -6.57
CA ASP A 260 -7.22 -14.37 -6.14
C ASP A 260 -6.23 -14.42 -7.31
N LYS A 261 -5.78 -13.23 -7.75
CA LYS A 261 -4.79 -13.09 -8.82
C LYS A 261 -3.37 -13.35 -8.31
N MET A 262 -3.19 -13.31 -6.99
CA MET A 262 -1.94 -13.48 -6.27
C MET A 262 -1.80 -14.94 -5.83
N ASN A 263 -0.66 -15.58 -6.14
CA ASN A 263 -0.36 -16.89 -5.59
C ASN A 263 0.28 -16.78 -4.20
N SER A 264 0.43 -17.91 -3.49
CA SER A 264 0.98 -17.97 -2.12
C SER A 264 2.48 -17.63 -2.00
N ARG A 265 3.14 -17.31 -3.11
CA ARG A 265 4.53 -16.82 -3.23
C ARG A 265 4.62 -15.33 -3.60
N GLY A 266 3.50 -14.60 -3.68
CA GLY A 266 3.50 -13.18 -4.01
C GLY A 266 3.69 -12.89 -5.51
N CYS A 267 3.22 -13.76 -6.40
CA CYS A 267 3.21 -13.46 -7.84
C CYS A 267 1.83 -13.55 -8.47
N THR A 268 1.60 -12.68 -9.45
CA THR A 268 0.45 -12.70 -10.38
C THR A 268 0.92 -13.11 -11.79
N ALA A 269 0.00 -13.10 -12.76
CA ALA A 269 0.36 -13.26 -14.18
C ALA A 269 1.21 -12.10 -14.74
N ALA A 270 1.25 -10.94 -14.07
CA ALA A 270 2.08 -9.79 -14.47
C ALA A 270 3.51 -9.83 -13.91
N GLY A 271 3.77 -10.67 -12.90
CA GLY A 271 5.09 -10.82 -12.27
C GLY A 271 5.02 -11.06 -10.77
N CYS A 272 6.19 -11.06 -10.13
CA CYS A 272 6.39 -11.37 -8.71
C CYS A 272 6.66 -10.12 -7.85
N THR A 273 6.66 -10.29 -6.53
CA THR A 273 6.97 -9.26 -5.54
C THR A 273 8.48 -9.16 -5.35
N HIS A 274 9.06 -7.98 -5.60
CA HIS A 274 10.49 -7.70 -5.41
C HIS A 274 10.71 -6.42 -4.57
N ASP A 275 11.84 -6.33 -3.86
CA ASP A 275 12.15 -5.14 -3.05
C ASP A 275 12.55 -3.93 -3.94
N ALA A 276 11.67 -2.93 -4.02
CA ALA A 276 11.93 -1.71 -4.78
C ALA A 276 13.17 -0.91 -4.28
N ASN A 277 13.60 -1.11 -3.03
CA ASN A 277 14.82 -0.49 -2.51
C ASN A 277 16.09 -0.92 -3.27
N VAL A 278 16.12 -2.15 -3.78
CA VAL A 278 17.26 -2.70 -4.55
C VAL A 278 17.43 -1.98 -5.89
N GLY A 279 16.33 -1.58 -6.51
CA GLY A 279 16.32 -0.84 -7.79
C GLY A 279 16.26 0.68 -7.65
N CYS A 280 16.17 1.21 -6.43
CA CYS A 280 15.81 2.61 -6.17
C CYS A 280 16.85 3.60 -6.73
N PRO A 281 16.48 4.52 -7.65
CA PRO A 281 17.38 5.57 -8.16
C PRO A 281 17.87 6.49 -7.04
N LYS A 282 19.14 6.94 -7.08
CA LYS A 282 19.77 7.73 -6.00
C LYS A 282 18.95 8.96 -5.56
N ALA A 283 18.29 9.65 -6.49
CA ALA A 283 17.46 10.82 -6.20
C ALA A 283 16.18 10.50 -5.39
N LEU A 284 15.79 9.23 -5.33
CA LEU A 284 14.61 8.72 -4.62
C LEU A 284 14.97 7.93 -3.34
N GLN A 285 16.25 7.75 -3.01
CA GLN A 285 16.68 6.91 -1.89
C GLN A 285 16.53 7.62 -0.52
N ARG A 286 15.76 7.03 0.40
CA ARG A 286 15.88 7.34 1.84
C ARG A 286 17.02 6.51 2.41
N VAL A 287 18.14 7.15 2.76
CA VAL A 287 19.32 6.50 3.34
C VAL A 287 19.36 6.67 4.87
N ARG A 288 19.71 5.60 5.58
CA ARG A 288 19.99 5.57 7.03
C ARG A 288 21.11 4.56 7.31
N GLY A 289 22.10 4.92 8.12
CA GLY A 289 23.22 4.03 8.46
C GLY A 289 23.98 3.46 7.24
N GLY A 290 24.09 4.24 6.16
CA GLY A 290 24.71 3.79 4.90
C GLY A 290 23.87 2.85 4.04
N LYS A 291 22.64 2.51 4.44
CA LYS A 291 21.72 1.64 3.69
C LYS A 291 20.52 2.42 3.14
N VAL A 292 20.05 2.04 1.96
CA VAL A 292 18.70 2.43 1.50
C VAL A 292 17.69 1.71 2.41
N VAL A 293 16.80 2.45 3.05
CA VAL A 293 15.74 1.89 3.92
C VAL A 293 14.33 2.13 3.36
N ALA A 294 14.20 3.02 2.37
CA ALA A 294 12.95 3.27 1.65
C ALA A 294 13.25 3.96 0.30
N CYS A 295 12.27 3.93 -0.62
CA CYS A 295 12.32 4.59 -1.91
C CYS A 295 11.11 5.54 -2.07
N LEU A 296 11.36 6.83 -2.23
CA LEU A 296 10.34 7.87 -2.38
C LEU A 296 9.72 7.82 -3.79
N SER A 297 8.44 8.18 -3.91
CA SER A 297 7.85 8.46 -5.22
C SER A 297 8.31 9.83 -5.76
N ALA A 298 8.19 10.04 -7.07
CA ALA A 298 8.57 11.30 -7.73
C ALA A 298 7.81 12.51 -7.14
N CYS A 299 6.53 12.35 -6.76
CA CYS A 299 5.76 13.40 -6.10
C CYS A 299 6.40 13.85 -4.78
N LEU A 300 6.83 12.91 -3.92
CA LEU A 300 7.42 13.25 -2.61
C LEU A 300 8.75 14.02 -2.73
N VAL A 301 9.51 13.78 -3.79
CA VAL A 301 10.80 14.45 -4.05
C VAL A 301 10.62 15.78 -4.77
N TYR A 302 9.89 15.79 -5.89
CA TYR A 302 9.82 16.95 -6.79
C TYR A 302 8.64 17.89 -6.53
N LYS A 303 7.55 17.38 -5.96
CA LYS A 303 6.36 18.16 -5.51
C LYS A 303 5.76 19.07 -6.59
N THR A 304 5.84 18.67 -7.86
CA THR A 304 5.27 19.39 -9.00
C THR A 304 3.88 18.85 -9.34
N ASP A 305 3.03 19.69 -9.95
CA ASP A 305 1.75 19.23 -10.51
C ASP A 305 1.91 18.01 -11.43
N SER A 306 2.98 18.00 -12.24
CA SER A 306 3.26 16.89 -13.16
C SER A 306 3.60 15.58 -12.45
N THR A 307 4.30 15.61 -11.32
CA THR A 307 4.72 14.41 -10.56
C THR A 307 3.69 13.94 -9.54
N CYS A 308 2.84 14.84 -9.05
CA CYS A 308 1.75 14.54 -8.13
C CYS A 308 0.38 14.37 -8.81
N CYS A 309 0.31 14.54 -10.13
CA CYS A 309 -0.93 14.56 -10.92
C CYS A 309 -1.97 15.57 -10.39
N THR A 310 -1.58 16.80 -10.11
CA THR A 310 -2.49 17.86 -9.63
C THR A 310 -2.73 18.94 -10.68
N GLY A 311 -3.74 19.79 -10.44
CA GLY A 311 -4.08 20.91 -11.31
C GLY A 311 -4.32 20.49 -12.77
N SER A 312 -3.55 21.06 -13.70
CA SER A 312 -3.68 20.77 -15.13
C SER A 312 -3.26 19.35 -15.52
N TYR A 313 -2.54 18.63 -14.66
CA TYR A 313 -2.06 17.26 -14.85
C TYR A 313 -2.95 16.19 -14.19
N ALA A 314 -4.03 16.58 -13.49
CA ALA A 314 -4.96 15.62 -12.88
C ALA A 314 -5.53 14.55 -13.84
N PRO A 315 -5.84 14.85 -15.12
CA PRO A 315 -6.24 13.82 -16.08
C PRO A 315 -5.08 12.85 -16.38
N ARG A 316 -5.36 11.54 -16.31
CA ARG A 316 -4.39 10.46 -16.64
C ARG A 316 -3.61 10.68 -17.95
N SER A 317 -4.26 11.22 -18.97
CA SER A 317 -3.65 11.50 -20.29
C SER A 317 -2.61 12.63 -20.28
N LYS A 318 -2.43 13.32 -19.15
CA LYS A 318 -1.42 14.37 -18.94
C LYS A 318 -0.40 14.00 -17.85
N CYS A 319 -0.77 13.23 -16.84
CA CYS A 319 0.18 12.70 -15.86
C CYS A 319 0.91 11.47 -16.42
N VAL A 320 2.02 11.69 -17.12
CA VAL A 320 2.79 10.64 -17.81
C VAL A 320 4.13 10.40 -17.12
N PRO A 321 4.32 9.28 -16.38
CA PRO A 321 5.52 9.08 -15.55
C PRO A 321 6.86 9.13 -16.27
N SER A 322 6.92 8.66 -17.53
CA SER A 322 8.12 8.68 -18.37
C SER A 322 8.58 10.09 -18.82
N SER A 323 7.83 11.14 -18.44
CA SER A 323 8.19 12.56 -18.61
C SER A 323 8.71 13.23 -17.33
N TRP A 324 8.73 12.51 -16.20
CA TRP A 324 9.19 13.05 -14.92
C TRP A 324 10.73 13.11 -14.85
N PRO A 325 11.31 13.93 -13.96
CA PRO A 325 12.76 13.97 -13.77
C PRO A 325 13.37 12.62 -13.35
N VAL A 326 12.59 11.79 -12.64
CA VAL A 326 12.81 10.34 -12.48
C VAL A 326 11.44 9.66 -12.51
N ASP A 327 11.28 8.67 -13.38
CA ASP A 327 10.09 7.82 -13.45
C ASP A 327 10.09 6.81 -12.27
N SER A 328 9.50 7.21 -11.14
CA SER A 328 9.32 6.29 -10.00
C SER A 328 8.27 5.21 -10.29
N ALA A 329 7.32 5.46 -11.19
CA ALA A 329 6.26 4.51 -11.50
C ALA A 329 6.83 3.26 -12.19
N ALA A 330 7.77 3.44 -13.13
CA ALA A 330 8.49 2.35 -13.77
C ALA A 330 9.38 1.56 -12.79
N VAL A 331 9.96 2.22 -11.76
CA VAL A 331 10.72 1.54 -10.69
C VAL A 331 9.78 0.66 -9.86
N PHE A 332 8.61 1.17 -9.49
CA PHE A 332 7.63 0.48 -8.66
C PHE A 332 6.91 -0.65 -9.42
N LYS A 333 6.48 -0.44 -10.68
CA LYS A 333 5.94 -1.52 -11.53
C LYS A 333 6.97 -2.63 -11.84
N LYS A 334 8.27 -2.33 -11.85
CA LYS A 334 9.32 -3.35 -11.97
C LYS A 334 9.48 -4.18 -10.69
N ALA A 335 9.18 -3.60 -9.53
CA ALA A 335 9.25 -4.26 -8.24
C ALA A 335 7.98 -5.09 -7.96
N GLU A 336 6.82 -4.48 -8.13
CA GLU A 336 5.50 -5.00 -7.75
C GLU A 336 4.49 -4.63 -8.85
N PRO A 337 4.44 -5.38 -9.98
CA PRO A 337 3.72 -4.96 -11.19
C PRO A 337 2.19 -4.86 -11.02
N PHE A 338 1.67 -5.53 -9.99
CA PHE A 338 0.26 -5.55 -9.60
C PHE A 338 -0.13 -4.37 -8.68
N ALA A 339 0.81 -3.56 -8.20
CA ALA A 339 0.57 -2.49 -7.25
C ALA A 339 0.35 -1.13 -7.93
N TYR A 340 -0.34 -0.20 -7.26
CA TYR A 340 -0.41 1.20 -7.67
C TYR A 340 0.97 1.86 -7.56
N SER A 341 1.51 2.30 -8.69
CA SER A 341 2.82 2.95 -8.79
C SER A 341 2.76 4.48 -8.82
N TYR A 342 1.57 5.03 -9.08
CA TYR A 342 1.22 6.45 -8.95
C TYR A 342 -0.32 6.63 -8.92
N VAL A 343 -0.82 7.80 -8.51
CA VAL A 343 -2.27 8.03 -8.28
C VAL A 343 -3.15 7.83 -9.52
N ASN A 344 -2.56 7.83 -10.72
CA ASN A 344 -3.25 7.65 -12.00
C ASN A 344 -2.91 6.30 -12.68
N ASP A 345 -2.50 5.28 -11.92
CA ASP A 345 -2.16 3.95 -12.46
C ASP A 345 -3.37 3.20 -13.07
N ASP A 346 -3.12 2.14 -13.83
CA ASP A 346 -4.19 1.40 -14.52
C ASP A 346 -5.01 0.49 -13.60
N ALA A 347 -6.22 0.16 -14.05
CA ALA A 347 -7.23 -0.58 -13.31
C ALA A 347 -6.90 -2.08 -13.10
N THR A 348 -5.72 -2.57 -13.49
CA THR A 348 -5.23 -3.88 -13.02
C THR A 348 -4.67 -3.81 -11.60
N SER A 349 -4.32 -2.60 -11.13
CA SER A 349 -3.73 -2.34 -9.81
C SER A 349 -4.74 -2.47 -8.67
N VAL A 350 -6.03 -2.21 -8.92
CA VAL A 350 -7.12 -2.46 -7.97
C VAL A 350 -7.68 -3.89 -8.11
N LEU A 351 -7.93 -4.52 -6.97
CA LEU A 351 -8.57 -5.82 -6.85
C LEU A 351 -9.93 -5.67 -6.17
N THR A 352 -10.84 -6.60 -6.46
CA THR A 352 -12.20 -6.60 -5.88
C THR A 352 -12.60 -7.97 -5.36
N CYS A 353 -13.48 -7.99 -4.36
CA CYS A 353 -14.08 -9.20 -3.83
C CYS A 353 -15.56 -8.97 -3.53
N ALA A 354 -16.43 -9.93 -3.87
CA ALA A 354 -17.87 -9.84 -3.60
C ALA A 354 -18.28 -10.84 -2.52
N GLY A 355 -19.13 -10.43 -1.58
CA GLY A 355 -19.47 -11.24 -0.41
C GLY A 355 -18.37 -11.20 0.66
N GLU A 356 -18.39 -12.18 1.57
CA GLU A 356 -17.51 -12.18 2.75
C GLU A 356 -16.15 -12.79 2.40
N CYS A 357 -15.13 -11.92 2.32
CA CYS A 357 -13.76 -12.27 1.94
C CYS A 357 -12.77 -11.99 3.07
N ASP A 358 -11.89 -12.95 3.37
CA ASP A 358 -10.76 -12.78 4.27
C ASP A 358 -9.50 -12.36 3.50
N TYR A 359 -8.65 -11.55 4.14
CA TYR A 359 -7.44 -10.99 3.54
C TYR A 359 -6.18 -11.41 4.30
N ARG A 360 -5.09 -11.61 3.56
CA ARG A 360 -3.78 -11.89 4.12
C ARG A 360 -2.73 -10.94 3.55
N ILE A 361 -2.35 -9.96 4.37
CA ILE A 361 -1.30 -8.98 4.08
C ILE A 361 0.05 -9.61 4.46
N THR A 362 0.93 -9.79 3.49
CA THR A 362 2.23 -10.43 3.70
C THR A 362 3.36 -9.51 3.25
N TRP A 363 4.19 -9.06 4.19
CA TRP A 363 5.46 -8.40 3.88
C TRP A 363 6.53 -9.45 3.59
N GLY A 364 7.22 -9.33 2.46
CA GLY A 364 8.17 -10.33 2.00
C GLY A 364 8.56 -10.14 0.53
N VAL A 365 9.54 -10.94 0.10
CA VAL A 365 9.97 -11.02 -1.31
C VAL A 365 9.52 -12.36 -1.89
N SER A 366 9.21 -12.43 -3.18
CA SER A 366 8.96 -13.70 -3.85
C SER A 366 10.22 -14.58 -3.95
N PRO A 367 10.11 -15.92 -3.86
CA PRO A 367 11.22 -16.86 -4.01
C PRO A 367 11.58 -17.16 -5.48
#